data_AF-A0A8I0B3D4-F1
#
_entry.id   AF-A0A8I0B3D4-F1
#
_cell.length_a   1.000
_cell.length_b   1.000
_cell.length_c   1.000
_cell.angle_alpha   90.00
_cell.angle_beta   90.00
_cell.angle_gamma   90.00
#
_symmetry.space_group_name_H-M   'P 1'
#
loop_
_entity.id
_entity.type
_entity.pdbx_description
1 polymer ?
#
loop_
_entity_poly.entity_id
_entity_poly.type
_entity_poly.pdbx_seq_one_letter_code
_entity_poly.pdbx_strand_id
1 'polypeptide(L)'
;MRTVLFVFNADPMCFIHVLLNALDMHGRGHAVSVVLEGKAVTLVPEVAAQEHPLHALFAQVHSAGLLDGACRACSKKLGVDGAIEAANVPLIGDMHGHPSMAAYMERGYTVISF
;
A
#
# COMPACT_ATOMS: atom_id res chain seq x y z
N MET A 1 -6.53 14.80 10.12
CA MET A 1 -6.90 14.72 8.68
C MET A 1 -6.91 13.26 8.26
N ARG A 2 -7.77 12.87 7.31
CA ARG A 2 -7.82 11.50 6.75
C ARG A 2 -7.12 11.52 5.39
N THR A 3 -6.13 10.66 5.18
CA THR A 3 -5.34 10.62 3.94
C THR A 3 -5.15 9.20 3.47
N VAL A 4 -5.32 8.94 2.18
CA VAL A 4 -4.97 7.65 1.57
C VAL A 4 -3.88 7.87 0.53
N LEU A 5 -2.80 7.10 0.65
CA LEU A 5 -1.66 7.13 -0.26
C LEU A 5 -1.82 5.99 -1.26
N PHE A 6 -2.17 6.32 -2.49
CA PHE A 6 -2.25 5.36 -3.59
C PHE A 6 -0.89 5.27 -4.29
N VAL A 7 -0.27 4.11 -4.25
CA VAL A 7 1.04 3.88 -4.85
C VAL A 7 0.86 3.09 -6.14
N PHE A 8 1.24 3.67 -7.27
CA PHE A 8 1.24 3.00 -8.56
C PHE A 8 2.66 2.65 -9.03
N ASN A 9 3.62 3.47 -8.64
CA ASN A 9 5.02 3.33 -9.00
C ASN A 9 5.72 2.19 -8.24
N ALA A 10 6.44 1.34 -8.97
CA ALA A 10 7.19 0.21 -8.43
C ALA A 10 8.68 0.51 -8.16
N ASP A 11 9.12 1.75 -8.28
CA ASP A 11 10.49 2.13 -7.93
C ASP A 11 10.67 2.16 -6.40
N PRO A 12 11.57 1.34 -5.80
CA PRO A 12 11.84 1.37 -4.36
C PRO A 12 12.26 2.76 -3.84
N MET A 13 12.95 3.57 -4.65
CA MET A 13 13.34 4.94 -4.29
C MET A 13 12.14 5.89 -4.19
N CYS A 14 11.07 5.63 -4.93
CA CYS A 14 9.80 6.34 -4.73
C CYS A 14 9.05 5.76 -3.53
N PHE A 15 9.01 4.45 -3.39
CA PHE A 15 8.22 3.76 -2.37
C PHE A 15 8.66 4.08 -0.94
N ILE A 16 9.97 4.23 -0.69
CA ILE A 16 10.47 4.65 0.63
C ILE A 16 9.81 5.94 1.13
N HIS A 17 9.55 6.91 0.24
CA HIS A 17 8.92 8.17 0.61
C HIS A 17 7.46 7.98 1.02
N VAL A 18 6.74 7.04 0.41
CA VAL A 18 5.38 6.70 0.83
C VAL A 18 5.39 6.10 2.23
N LEU A 19 6.29 5.14 2.49
CA LEU A 19 6.40 4.49 3.79
C LEU A 19 6.76 5.49 4.90
N LEU A 20 7.74 6.37 4.65
CA LEU A 20 8.14 7.42 5.59
C LEU A 20 7.01 8.41 5.87
N ASN A 21 6.30 8.86 4.83
CA ASN A 21 5.19 9.81 5.02
C ASN A 21 3.99 9.16 5.71
N ALA A 22 3.71 7.88 5.46
CA ALA A 22 2.66 7.16 6.18
C ALA A 22 2.98 7.10 7.68
N LEU A 23 4.22 6.77 8.05
CA LEU A 23 4.63 6.71 9.46
C LEU A 23 4.64 8.09 10.12
N ASP A 24 5.13 9.14 9.46
CA ASP A 24 5.11 10.51 10.00
C ASP A 24 3.67 11.00 10.23
N MET A 25 2.79 10.82 9.23
CA MET A 25 1.37 11.17 9.37
C MET A 25 0.72 10.41 10.52
N HIS A 26 0.99 9.10 10.64
CA HIS A 26 0.48 8.28 11.74
C HIS A 26 0.98 8.78 13.10
N GLY A 27 2.29 9.03 13.23
CA GLY A 27 2.92 9.55 14.46
C GLY A 27 2.39 10.92 14.88
N ARG A 28 1.89 11.72 13.93
CA ARG A 28 1.23 13.02 14.17
C ARG A 28 -0.27 12.90 14.45
N GLY A 29 -0.82 11.69 14.56
CA GLY A 29 -2.24 11.45 14.86
C GLY A 29 -3.19 11.59 13.67
N HIS A 30 -2.66 11.56 12.44
CA HIS A 30 -3.51 11.52 11.24
C HIS A 30 -4.04 10.10 10.99
N ALA A 31 -5.25 10.00 10.46
CA ALA A 31 -5.78 8.74 9.97
C ALA A 31 -5.24 8.53 8.55
N VAL A 32 -4.24 7.66 8.41
CA VAL A 32 -3.56 7.41 7.14
C VAL A 32 -3.70 5.94 6.73
N SER A 33 -3.86 5.73 5.43
CA SER A 33 -3.92 4.40 4.82
C SER A 33 -3.07 4.37 3.56
N VAL A 34 -2.49 3.22 3.24
CA VAL A 34 -1.68 2.99 2.04
C VAL A 34 -2.34 1.90 1.20
N VAL A 35 -2.51 2.19 -0.09
CA VAL A 35 -3.07 1.28 -1.09
C VAL A 35 -2.03 1.05 -2.17
N LEU A 36 -1.72 -0.22 -2.43
CA LEU A 36 -0.80 -0.61 -3.51
C LEU A 36 -1.61 -0.96 -4.75
N GLU A 37 -1.35 -0.30 -5.86
CA GLU A 37 -2.03 -0.54 -7.13
C GLU A 37 -1.06 -0.47 -8.31
N GLY A 38 -1.47 -0.87 -9.50
CA GLY A 38 -0.63 -0.83 -10.69
C GLY A 38 0.55 -1.78 -10.56
N LYS A 39 1.77 -1.29 -10.84
CA LYS A 39 2.99 -2.09 -10.70
C LYS A 39 3.46 -2.18 -9.26
N ALA A 40 3.09 -1.23 -8.39
CA ALA A 40 3.55 -1.20 -7.00
C ALA A 40 3.19 -2.48 -6.20
N VAL A 41 2.18 -3.24 -6.62
CA VAL A 41 1.85 -4.53 -6.02
C VAL A 41 3.01 -5.54 -6.07
N THR A 42 3.94 -5.41 -7.02
CA THR A 42 5.13 -6.29 -7.10
C THR A 42 6.16 -5.98 -6.03
N LEU A 43 6.11 -4.80 -5.40
CA LEU A 43 7.03 -4.44 -4.32
C LEU A 43 6.78 -5.28 -3.07
N VAL A 44 5.54 -5.73 -2.81
CA VAL A 44 5.19 -6.49 -1.59
C VAL A 44 6.08 -7.71 -1.38
N PRO A 45 6.20 -8.66 -2.33
CA PRO A 45 7.09 -9.81 -2.15
C PRO A 45 8.56 -9.41 -2.00
N GLU A 46 9.02 -8.34 -2.66
CA GLU A 46 10.40 -7.87 -2.57
C GLU A 46 10.70 -7.32 -1.17
N VAL A 47 9.87 -6.40 -0.67
CA VAL A 47 10.09 -5.75 0.63
C VAL A 47 9.72 -6.64 1.82
N ALA A 48 8.92 -7.69 1.61
CA ALA A 48 8.65 -8.69 2.63
C ALA A 48 9.87 -9.57 2.94
N ALA A 49 10.84 -9.67 2.01
CA ALA A 49 12.08 -10.41 2.22
C ALA A 49 13.00 -9.68 3.22
N GLN A 50 13.57 -10.42 4.18
CA GLN A 50 14.31 -9.83 5.32
C GLN A 50 15.58 -9.09 4.89
N GLU A 51 16.18 -9.50 3.79
CA GLU A 51 17.38 -8.92 3.19
C GLU A 51 17.11 -7.60 2.46
N HIS A 52 15.85 -7.28 2.16
CA HIS A 52 15.52 -6.08 1.41
C HIS A 52 15.76 -4.82 2.27
N PRO A 53 16.43 -3.77 1.76
CA PRO A 53 16.74 -2.57 2.54
C PRO A 53 15.51 -1.87 3.16
N LEU A 54 14.35 -1.97 2.49
CA LEU A 54 13.09 -1.40 2.98
C LEU A 54 12.30 -2.33 3.90
N HIS A 55 12.77 -3.55 4.18
CA HIS A 55 12.03 -4.54 4.96
C HIS A 55 11.59 -4.01 6.32
N ALA A 56 12.52 -3.45 7.09
CA ALA A 56 12.24 -2.93 8.41
C ALA A 56 11.20 -1.79 8.39
N LEU A 57 11.22 -0.97 7.34
CA LEU A 57 10.29 0.15 7.19
C LEU A 57 8.89 -0.33 6.77
N PHE A 58 8.83 -1.26 5.82
CA PHE A 58 7.59 -1.89 5.40
C PHE A 58 6.92 -2.64 6.55
N ALA A 59 7.69 -3.39 7.33
CA ALA A 59 7.20 -4.10 8.52
C ALA A 59 6.61 -3.14 9.58
N GLN A 60 7.18 -1.95 9.75
CA GLN A 60 6.61 -0.91 10.63
C GLN A 60 5.26 -0.42 10.12
N VAL A 61 5.14 -0.11 8.82
CA VAL A 61 3.87 0.31 8.20
C VAL A 61 2.80 -0.79 8.30
N HIS A 62 3.18 -2.04 8.06
CA HIS A 62 2.29 -3.19 8.16
C HIS A 62 1.82 -3.45 9.61
N SER A 63 2.76 -3.49 10.56
CA SER A 63 2.43 -3.70 11.99
C SER A 63 1.65 -2.56 12.62
N ALA A 64 1.81 -1.33 12.13
CA ALA A 64 0.99 -0.18 12.52
C ALA A 64 -0.42 -0.19 11.87
N GLY A 65 -0.75 -1.20 11.04
CA GLY A 65 -2.06 -1.33 10.40
C GLY A 65 -2.33 -0.26 9.34
N LEU A 66 -1.28 0.30 8.73
CA LEU A 66 -1.40 1.40 7.77
C LEU A 66 -1.60 0.90 6.33
N LEU A 67 -1.28 -0.36 6.04
CA LEU A 67 -1.57 -0.98 4.74
C LEU A 67 -3.05 -1.38 4.69
N ASP A 68 -3.83 -0.71 3.86
CA ASP A 68 -5.23 -1.08 3.64
C ASP A 68 -5.33 -2.30 2.70
N GLY A 69 -4.44 -2.38 1.72
CA GLY A 69 -4.27 -3.57 0.89
C GLY A 69 -3.59 -3.32 -0.45
N ALA A 70 -3.50 -4.39 -1.23
CA ALA A 70 -3.03 -4.39 -2.61
C ALA A 70 -4.17 -4.70 -3.59
N CYS A 71 -4.13 -4.06 -4.76
CA CYS A 71 -5.14 -4.20 -5.80
C CYS A 71 -5.22 -5.64 -6.33
N ARG A 72 -6.35 -6.32 -6.08
CA ARG A 72 -6.60 -7.71 -6.48
C ARG A 72 -6.39 -7.95 -7.98
N ALA A 73 -6.95 -7.09 -8.83
CA ALA A 73 -6.84 -7.24 -10.28
C ALA A 73 -5.40 -7.07 -10.76
N CYS A 74 -4.66 -6.08 -10.24
CA CYS A 74 -3.25 -5.88 -10.57
C CYS A 74 -2.39 -7.06 -10.10
N SER A 75 -2.58 -7.51 -8.86
CA SER A 75 -1.81 -8.62 -8.29
C SER A 75 -2.00 -9.91 -9.09
N LYS A 76 -3.24 -10.23 -9.45
CA LYS A 76 -3.55 -11.40 -10.29
C LYS A 76 -2.96 -11.27 -11.69
N LYS A 77 -3.06 -10.09 -12.30
CA LYS A 77 -2.52 -9.82 -13.65
C LYS A 77 -0.99 -9.95 -13.69
N LEU A 78 -0.31 -9.58 -12.61
CA LEU A 78 1.15 -9.63 -12.49
C LEU A 78 1.66 -10.92 -11.82
N GLY A 79 0.77 -11.84 -11.43
CA GLY A 79 1.13 -13.14 -10.86
C GLY A 79 1.75 -13.08 -9.47
N VAL A 80 1.43 -12.05 -8.68
CA VAL A 80 1.97 -11.85 -7.32
C VAL A 80 0.92 -11.96 -6.22
N ASP A 81 -0.33 -12.27 -6.57
CA ASP A 81 -1.45 -12.42 -5.62
C ASP A 81 -1.16 -13.42 -4.49
N GLY A 82 -0.64 -14.61 -4.82
CA GLY A 82 -0.27 -15.59 -3.79
C GLY A 82 0.85 -15.12 -2.86
N ALA A 83 1.82 -14.36 -3.38
CA ALA A 83 2.92 -13.83 -2.56
C ALA A 83 2.47 -12.69 -1.65
N ILE A 84 1.51 -11.87 -2.11
CA ILE A 84 0.88 -10.81 -1.31
C ILE A 84 0.05 -11.41 -0.16
N GLU A 85 -0.71 -12.46 -0.43
CA GLU A 85 -1.45 -13.19 0.59
C GLU A 85 -0.50 -13.83 1.62
N ALA A 86 0.61 -14.44 1.17
CA ALA A 86 1.63 -14.99 2.05
C ALA A 86 2.31 -13.92 2.93
N ALA A 87 2.39 -12.67 2.46
CA ALA A 87 2.86 -11.52 3.21
C ALA A 87 1.80 -10.92 4.15
N ASN A 88 0.62 -11.54 4.28
CA ASN A 88 -0.51 -11.05 5.08
C ASN A 88 -0.95 -9.62 4.71
N VAL A 89 -0.91 -9.29 3.41
CA VAL A 89 -1.45 -8.04 2.88
C VAL A 89 -2.80 -8.33 2.21
N PRO A 90 -3.90 -7.65 2.60
CA PRO A 90 -5.21 -7.89 2.01
C PRO A 90 -5.24 -7.60 0.50
N LEU A 91 -5.86 -8.48 -0.27
CA LEU A 91 -6.22 -8.20 -1.66
C LEU A 91 -7.58 -7.50 -1.73
N ILE A 92 -7.57 -6.21 -2.03
CA ILE A 92 -8.75 -5.32 -2.07
C ILE A 92 -9.13 -4.95 -3.50
N GLY A 93 -10.38 -4.57 -3.74
CA GLY A 93 -10.83 -4.28 -5.10
C GLY A 93 -12.32 -4.03 -5.28
N ASP A 94 -12.87 -3.01 -4.61
CA ASP A 94 -14.31 -2.71 -4.52
C ASP A 94 -14.97 -2.32 -5.86
N MET A 95 -14.18 -1.94 -6.87
CA MET A 95 -14.65 -1.66 -8.23
C MET A 95 -14.64 -2.96 -9.06
N HIS A 96 -14.07 -2.94 -10.27
CA HIS A 96 -13.90 -4.11 -11.14
C HIS A 96 -12.68 -4.95 -10.71
N GLY A 97 -12.54 -5.22 -9.41
CA GLY A 97 -11.35 -5.83 -8.80
C GLY A 97 -10.21 -4.86 -8.52
N HIS A 98 -10.44 -3.56 -8.70
CA HIS A 98 -9.51 -2.46 -8.42
C HIS A 98 -10.01 -1.63 -7.21
N PRO A 99 -9.12 -1.14 -6.32
CA PRO A 99 -9.50 -0.24 -5.23
C PRO A 99 -10.17 1.02 -5.76
N SER A 100 -11.25 1.46 -5.12
CA SER A 100 -12.00 2.64 -5.55
C SER A 100 -11.53 3.89 -4.80
N MET A 101 -10.79 4.78 -5.47
CA MET A 101 -10.45 6.11 -4.90
C MET A 101 -11.70 6.88 -4.48
N ALA A 102 -12.80 6.78 -5.25
CA ALA A 102 -14.07 7.42 -4.93
C ALA A 102 -14.62 6.95 -3.57
N ALA A 103 -14.54 5.65 -3.26
CA ALA A 103 -14.98 5.12 -1.97
C ALA A 103 -14.17 5.69 -0.79
N TYR A 104 -12.86 5.94 -0.96
CA TYR A 104 -12.07 6.64 0.06
C TYR A 104 -12.48 8.11 0.19
N MET A 105 -12.70 8.80 -0.92
CA MET A 105 -13.13 10.21 -0.92
C MET A 105 -14.47 10.38 -0.22
N GLU A 106 -15.44 9.50 -0.46
CA GLU A 106 -16.74 9.46 0.23
C GLU A 106 -16.60 9.21 1.74
N ARG A 107 -15.59 8.45 2.15
CA ARG A 107 -15.19 8.24 3.56
C ARG A 107 -14.38 9.42 4.13
N GLY A 108 -14.30 10.54 3.41
CA GLY A 108 -13.65 11.78 3.83
C GLY A 108 -12.12 11.76 3.76
N TYR A 109 -11.53 10.83 3.01
CA TYR A 109 -10.08 10.82 2.79
C TYR A 109 -9.67 11.78 1.67
N THR A 110 -8.56 12.49 1.88
CA THR A 110 -7.79 13.10 0.80
C THR A 110 -6.96 12.01 0.12
N VAL A 111 -7.09 11.87 -1.20
CA VAL A 111 -6.27 10.96 -2.00
C VAL A 111 -4.98 11.65 -2.42
N ILE A 112 -3.84 11.01 -2.20
CA ILE A 112 -2.54 11.40 -2.74
C ILE A 112 -1.99 10.21 -3.51
N SER A 113 -1.56 10.41 -4.76
CA SER A 113 -1.05 9.35 -5.62
C SER A 113 0.44 9.50 -5.93
N PHE A 114 1.14 8.37 -6.07
CA PHE A 114 2.58 8.27 -6.31
C PHE A 114 2.93 7.30 -7.45
#